data_AF-A0AAU5N8I3-F1
#
_entry.id   AF-A0AAU5N8I3-F1
#
_cell.length_a   1.000
_cell.length_b   1.000
_cell.length_c   1.000
_cell.angle_alpha   90.00
_cell.angle_beta   90.00
_cell.angle_gamma   90.00
#
_symmetry.space_group_name_H-M   'P 1'
#
loop_
_entity.id
_entity.type
_entity.pdbx_description
1 polymer ?
#
loop_
_entity_poly.entity_id
_entity_poly.type
_entity_poly.pdbx_seq_one_letter_code
_entity_poly.pdbx_strand_id
1 'polypeptide(L)'
;MTCWETALTPVYSSLTHALAEVLVDVLWFIEGSEDEQMDPDDAVKVLEGVAHLVRKLSSDQRSELIDLLGTMAEAESDPARREFLEGLPEGFGLLDDAV
;
A
#
# COMPACT_ATOMS: atom_id res chain seq x y z
N MET A 1 -37.02 -4.04 17.23
CA MET A 1 -36.03 -4.52 18.22
C MET A 1 -35.81 -5.98 17.91
N THR A 2 -34.69 -6.40 17.32
CA THR A 2 -33.33 -6.26 17.88
C THR A 2 -32.22 -6.27 16.83
N CYS A 3 -31.17 -5.49 17.11
CA CYS A 3 -29.76 -5.72 16.76
C CYS A 3 -29.36 -5.70 15.28
N TRP A 4 -29.25 -4.50 14.69
CA TRP A 4 -28.36 -4.27 13.54
C TRP A 4 -27.48 -3.03 13.70
N GLU A 5 -27.38 -2.47 14.90
CA GLU A 5 -26.21 -1.66 15.28
C GLU A 5 -25.02 -2.61 15.41
N THR A 6 -24.55 -3.14 14.28
CA THR A 6 -23.14 -3.47 14.12
C THR A 6 -22.45 -2.17 14.45
N ALA A 7 -21.88 -2.10 15.65
CA ALA A 7 -21.13 -0.94 16.08
C ALA A 7 -20.22 -0.55 14.91
N LEU A 8 -20.34 0.69 14.45
CA LEU A 8 -19.42 1.30 13.50
C LEU A 8 -18.08 1.47 14.23
N THR A 9 -17.47 0.38 14.66
CA THR A 9 -16.10 0.37 15.11
C THR A 9 -15.29 0.68 13.86
N PRO A 10 -14.54 1.79 13.84
CA PRO A 10 -13.68 2.07 12.72
C PRO A 10 -12.73 0.87 12.58
N VAL A 11 -12.82 0.19 11.43
CA VAL A 11 -11.97 -0.97 11.10
C VAL A 11 -10.50 -0.54 11.11
N TYR A 12 -10.27 0.74 10.76
CA TYR A 12 -8.96 1.37 10.71
C TYR A 12 -8.69 2.21 11.94
N SER A 13 -7.44 2.15 12.41
CA SER A 13 -6.94 2.98 13.51
C SER A 13 -6.83 4.47 13.16
N SER A 14 -6.70 4.81 11.87
CA SER A 14 -6.59 6.19 11.39
C SER A 14 -7.01 6.32 9.91
N LEU A 15 -7.23 7.56 9.46
CA LEU A 15 -7.41 7.84 8.03
C LEU A 15 -6.16 7.45 7.23
N THR A 16 -4.96 7.65 7.78
CA THR A 16 -3.71 7.25 7.12
C THR A 16 -3.68 5.76 6.84
N HIS A 17 -4.07 4.93 7.82
CA HIS A 17 -4.14 3.48 7.64
C HIS A 17 -5.16 3.11 6.56
N ALA A 18 -6.36 3.69 6.58
CA ALA A 18 -7.36 3.46 5.54
C ALA A 18 -6.86 3.84 4.14
N LEU A 19 -6.16 4.97 4.01
CA LEU A 19 -5.60 5.40 2.72
C LEU A 19 -4.40 4.56 2.27
N ALA A 20 -3.60 4.05 3.21
CA ALA A 20 -2.51 3.13 2.92
C ALA A 20 -3.06 1.79 2.38
N GLU A 21 -4.11 1.24 3.00
CA GLU A 21 -4.76 0.02 2.51
C GLU A 21 -5.37 0.23 1.11
N VAL A 22 -6.08 1.34 0.90
CA VAL A 22 -6.61 1.69 -0.43
C VAL A 22 -5.49 1.82 -1.48
N LEU A 23 -4.37 2.43 -1.12
CA LEU A 23 -3.23 2.56 -2.03
C LEU A 23 -2.65 1.18 -2.38
N VAL A 24 -2.40 0.33 -1.38
CA VAL A 24 -1.88 -1.02 -1.58
C VAL A 24 -2.81 -1.84 -2.47
N ASP A 25 -4.13 -1.78 -2.24
CA ASP A 25 -5.11 -2.52 -3.06
C ASP A 25 -5.04 -2.13 -4.53
N VAL A 26 -4.93 -0.83 -4.81
CA VAL A 26 -4.81 -0.33 -6.18
C VAL A 26 -3.49 -0.76 -6.80
N LEU A 27 -2.37 -0.66 -6.07
CA LEU A 27 -1.06 -1.06 -6.59
C LEU A 27 -0.97 -2.56 -6.83
N TRP A 28 -1.51 -3.37 -5.92
CA TRP A 28 -1.60 -4.82 -6.06
C TRP A 28 -2.43 -5.22 -7.29
N PHE A 29 -3.55 -4.53 -7.51
CA PHE A 29 -4.37 -4.74 -8.70
C PHE A 29 -3.59 -4.42 -10.00
N ILE A 30 -2.85 -3.31 -10.02
CA ILE A 30 -2.03 -2.92 -11.19
C ILE A 30 -0.92 -3.94 -11.43
N GLU A 31 -0.18 -4.34 -10.39
CA GLU A 31 0.91 -5.32 -10.49
C GLU A 31 0.41 -6.69 -10.97
N GLY A 32 -0.79 -7.09 -10.52
CA GLY A 32 -1.43 -8.34 -10.93
C GLY A 32 -2.19 -8.28 -12.26
N SER A 33 -2.22 -7.14 -12.94
CA SER A 33 -2.94 -6.99 -14.22
C SER A 33 -2.17 -7.65 -15.35
N GLU A 34 -2.86 -8.44 -16.16
CA GLU A 34 -2.33 -9.00 -17.40
C GLU A 34 -2.35 -7.95 -18.53
N ASP A 35 -1.51 -8.12 -19.56
CA ASP A 35 -1.39 -7.21 -20.71
C ASP A 35 -2.73 -6.95 -21.43
N GLU A 36 -3.69 -7.89 -21.39
CA GLU A 36 -5.03 -7.68 -21.96
C GLU A 36 -5.92 -6.78 -21.09
N GLN A 37 -5.63 -6.67 -19.80
CA GLN A 37 -6.40 -5.90 -18.81
C GLN A 37 -5.87 -4.47 -18.69
N MET A 38 -4.54 -4.30 -18.75
CA MET A 38 -3.86 -3.02 -18.66
C MET A 38 -2.65 -2.98 -19.60
N ASP A 39 -2.51 -1.89 -20.35
CA ASP A 39 -1.29 -1.68 -21.15
C ASP A 39 -0.06 -1.59 -20.22
N PRO A 40 1.00 -2.38 -20.44
CA PRO A 40 2.16 -2.42 -19.55
C PRO A 40 2.86 -1.06 -19.40
N ASP A 41 2.88 -0.22 -20.45
CA ASP A 41 3.50 1.11 -20.35
C ASP A 41 2.65 2.04 -19.46
N ASP A 42 1.32 1.89 -19.50
CA ASP A 42 0.43 2.65 -18.62
C ASP A 42 0.52 2.16 -17.17
N ALA A 43 0.69 0.85 -16.92
CA ALA A 43 0.94 0.31 -15.59
C ALA A 43 2.21 0.90 -14.97
N VAL A 44 3.32 0.84 -15.71
CA VAL A 44 4.60 1.43 -15.29
C VAL A 44 4.46 2.93 -15.01
N LYS A 45 3.79 3.71 -15.88
CA LYS A 45 3.59 5.15 -15.64
C LYS A 45 2.85 5.44 -14.33
N VAL A 46 1.84 4.65 -13.98
CA VAL A 46 1.12 4.82 -12.70
C VAL A 46 2.04 4.50 -11.52
N LEU A 47 2.74 3.37 -11.57
CA LEU A 47 3.67 2.96 -10.51
C LEU A 47 4.80 4.00 -10.31
N GLU A 48 5.41 4.49 -11.39
CA GLU A 48 6.41 5.56 -11.35
C GLU A 48 5.84 6.87 -10.79
N GLY A 49 4.61 7.22 -11.15
CA GLY A 49 3.91 8.39 -10.63
C GLY A 49 3.71 8.31 -9.11
N VAL A 50 3.32 7.14 -8.61
CA VAL A 50 3.18 6.88 -7.17
C VAL A 50 4.56 6.94 -6.49
N ALA A 51 5.57 6.25 -7.03
CA ALA A 51 6.95 6.29 -6.52
C ALA A 51 7.47 7.73 -6.40
N HIS A 52 7.21 8.56 -7.42
CA HIS A 52 7.60 9.96 -7.41
C HIS A 52 6.93 10.77 -6.28
N LEU A 53 5.65 10.50 -5.99
CA LEU A 53 4.91 11.19 -4.94
C LEU A 53 5.36 10.76 -3.54
N VAL A 54 5.53 9.45 -3.32
CA VAL A 54 5.90 8.93 -2.00
C VAL A 54 7.34 9.31 -1.62
N ARG A 55 8.24 9.50 -2.60
CA ARG A 55 9.58 10.06 -2.38
C ARG A 55 9.60 11.52 -1.91
N LYS A 56 8.48 12.24 -1.99
CA LYS A 56 8.35 13.63 -1.49
C LYS A 56 7.86 13.71 -0.05
N LEU A 57 7.51 12.58 0.56
CA LEU A 57 7.13 12.53 1.97
C LEU A 57 8.29 13.01 2.84
N SER A 58 7.98 13.66 3.96
CA SER A 58 8.99 13.93 4.99
C SER A 58 9.51 12.62 5.57
N SER A 59 10.66 12.65 6.25
CA SER A 59 11.20 11.45 6.91
C SER A 59 10.20 10.83 7.88
N ASP A 60 9.44 11.65 8.62
CA ASP A 60 8.43 11.18 9.57
C ASP A 60 7.25 10.51 8.85
N GLN A 61 6.72 11.13 7.79
CA GLN A 61 5.61 10.57 7.01
C GLN A 61 5.99 9.28 6.29
N ARG A 62 7.23 9.22 5.79
CA ARG A 62 7.79 8.03 5.15
C ARG A 62 7.95 6.89 6.16
N SER A 63 8.46 7.18 7.36
CA SER A 63 8.58 6.19 8.43
C SER A 63 7.20 5.68 8.86
N GLU A 64 6.21 6.58 9.01
CA GLU A 64 4.82 6.21 9.31
C GLU A 64 4.24 5.25 8.25
N LEU A 65 4.47 5.53 6.96
CA LEU A 65 4.01 4.67 5.87
C LEU A 65 4.70 3.29 5.91
N ILE A 66 6.01 3.24 6.14
CA ILE A 66 6.76 1.98 6.23
C ILE A 66 6.25 1.12 7.39
N ASP A 67 6.03 1.72 8.57
CA ASP A 67 5.51 1.00 9.75
C ASP A 67 4.10 0.45 9.50
N LEU A 68 3.25 1.21 8.81
CA LEU A 68 1.91 0.75 8.41
C LEU A 68 1.99 -0.43 7.44
N LEU A 69 2.84 -0.35 6.41
CA LEU A 69 3.03 -1.45 5.46
C LEU A 69 3.54 -2.71 6.15
N GLY A 70 4.48 -2.58 7.10
CA GLY A 70 4.96 -3.70 7.91
C GLY A 70 3.84 -4.33 8.74
N THR A 71 3.01 -3.51 9.41
CA THR A 71 1.85 -3.99 10.17
C THR A 71 0.85 -4.73 9.28
N MET A 72 0.61 -4.22 8.07
CA MET A 72 -0.27 -4.86 7.09
C MET A 72 0.30 -6.20 6.60
N ALA A 73 1.61 -6.28 6.34
CA ALA A 73 2.26 -7.52 5.91
C ALA A 73 2.20 -8.61 7.00
N GLU A 74 2.43 -8.23 8.26
CA GLU A 74 2.31 -9.16 9.40
C GLU A 74 0.89 -9.73 9.54
N ALA A 75 -0.13 -8.92 9.23
CA ALA A 75 -1.53 -9.33 9.28
C ALA A 75 -2.01 -10.06 8.02
N GLU A 76 -1.30 -9.94 6.90
CA GLU A 76 -1.67 -10.53 5.62
C GLU A 76 -1.60 -12.07 5.69
N SER A 77 -2.60 -12.73 5.11
CA SER A 77 -2.71 -14.18 5.02
C SER A 77 -2.20 -14.75 3.70
N ASP A 78 -2.40 -14.03 2.59
CA ASP A 78 -1.92 -14.40 1.26
C ASP A 78 -0.40 -14.19 1.16
N PRO A 79 0.41 -15.24 0.97
CA PRO A 79 1.85 -15.12 0.86
C PRO A 79 2.32 -14.18 -0.26
N ALA A 80 1.62 -14.15 -1.40
CA ALA A 80 2.03 -13.33 -2.53
C ALA A 80 1.78 -11.84 -2.26
N ARG A 81 0.62 -11.52 -1.67
CA ARG A 81 0.31 -10.15 -1.25
C ARG A 81 1.20 -9.68 -0.10
N ARG A 82 1.60 -10.60 0.80
CA ARG A 82 2.57 -10.32 1.87
C ARG A 82 3.94 -9.96 1.30
N GLU A 83 4.46 -10.74 0.37
CA GLU A 83 5.74 -10.47 -0.30
C GLU A 83 5.73 -9.11 -1.01
N PHE A 84 4.62 -8.78 -1.68
CA PHE A 84 4.44 -7.46 -2.28
C PHE A 84 4.47 -6.32 -1.26
N LEU A 85 3.75 -6.45 -0.14
CA LEU A 85 3.76 -5.48 0.95
C LEU A 85 5.16 -5.25 1.54
N GLU A 86 5.92 -6.34 1.74
CA GLU A 86 7.30 -6.30 2.24
C GLU A 86 8.26 -5.64 1.24
N GLY A 87 8.06 -5.86 -0.06
CA GLY A 87 8.88 -5.29 -1.13
C GLY A 87 8.55 -3.84 -1.51
N LEU A 88 7.34 -3.37 -1.18
CA LEU A 88 6.86 -2.04 -1.59
C LEU A 88 7.79 -0.91 -1.12
N PRO A 89 8.29 -0.86 0.13
CA PRO A 89 9.22 0.19 0.56
C PRO A 89 10.48 0.30 -0.32
N GLU A 90 11.05 -0.84 -0.74
CA GLU A 90 12.23 -0.84 -1.62
C GLU A 90 11.85 -0.46 -3.05
N GLY A 91 10.82 -1.10 -3.62
CA GLY A 91 10.38 -0.88 -5.00
C GLY A 91 9.96 0.55 -5.31
N PHE A 92 9.46 1.28 -4.31
CA PHE A 92 9.05 2.68 -4.44
C PHE A 92 10.10 3.68 -3.91
N GLY A 93 11.27 3.22 -3.48
CA GLY A 93 12.37 4.06 -3.02
C GLY A 93 12.08 4.80 -1.71
N LEU A 94 11.38 4.16 -0.77
CA LEU A 94 11.10 4.67 0.57
C LEU A 94 12.24 4.36 1.55
N LEU A 95 13.07 3.36 1.27
CA LEU A 95 14.25 3.08 2.06
C LEU A 95 15.33 4.12 1.74
N ASP A 96 16.05 4.59 2.76
CA ASP A 96 17.24 5.40 2.54
C ASP A 96 18.32 4.54 1.86
N ASP A 97 19.03 5.09 0.89
CA ASP A 97 20.25 4.49 0.38
C ASP A 97 21.22 4.40 1.57
N ALA A 98 21.42 3.18 2.11
CA ALA A 98 22.37 2.95 3.18
C ALA A 98 23.75 3.44 2.72
N VAL A 99 24.22 4.55 3.32
CA VAL A 99 25.56 5.12 3.12
C VAL A 99 26.59 4.35 3.94
#